data_AF-A0A1B6CVG3-F1
#
_entry.id   AF-A0A1B6CVG3-F1
#
_cell.length_a   1.000
_cell.length_b   1.000
_cell.length_c   1.000
_cell.angle_alpha   90.00
_cell.angle_beta   90.00
_cell.angle_gamma   90.00
#
_symmetry.space_group_name_H-M   'P 1'
#
loop_
_entity.id
_entity.type
_entity.pdbx_description
1 polymer ?
#
loop_
_entity_poly.entity_id
_entity_poly.type
_entity_poly.pdbx_seq_one_letter_code
_entity_poly.pdbx_strand_id
1 'polypeptide(L)'
;LKECPICRTEMAKNVKYPIVLDYILQEMPRKCKASEHCNVFMPGPELKEHMRICSHRCISCKIVSCSWKGNYETLLEHVATNHKDFLLGNGNTTVTFADFSVHQPYYSVMLISCLDCLFWMYTKNDPTKGKYKVVFTYIPLNKEKVESQIKFVTKGITFSKTKKVLSQDLDIEETLSRGDILSFPSEELSPFIDDKKQLMYEIKVFKITPTLELNPILKTNKDFEKYKMFKAIEKTLECPVCLDTLTPPLVVCCNNHCVCSSCGQALKECPICRTEMANNVKYPIVLDYILQEMPRKCKASEHCKVFMPGPKLKEHMKICPLRCISCKIVSCSWKGIYETLLEHVDTDHKDFFPCNGNTTVIFADFSVDQPYYSVKLISSLDCLFWMYTKNDPTKGKYKVVFTYIP
;
A
#
# COMPACT_ATOMS: atom_id res chain seq x y z
N LEU A 1 13.31 29.15 -7.96
CA LEU A 1 14.76 29.03 -7.73
C LEU A 1 15.43 28.64 -9.05
N LYS A 2 16.48 29.34 -9.48
CA LYS A 2 17.20 29.01 -10.73
C LYS A 2 18.25 27.89 -10.51
N GLU A 3 18.75 27.74 -9.29
CA GLU A 3 19.76 26.73 -8.92
C GLU A 3 19.32 25.92 -7.69
N CYS A 4 19.84 24.70 -7.58
CA CYS A 4 19.66 23.81 -6.43
C CYS A 4 20.46 24.34 -5.22
N PRO A 5 19.87 24.50 -4.02
CA PRO A 5 20.56 25.03 -2.85
C PRO A 5 21.63 24.08 -2.28
N ILE A 6 21.57 22.79 -2.63
CA ILE A 6 22.49 21.76 -2.10
C ILE A 6 23.72 21.65 -2.99
N CYS A 7 23.53 21.43 -4.30
CA CYS A 7 24.63 21.16 -5.23
C CYS A 7 24.98 22.34 -6.16
N ARG A 8 24.27 23.48 -6.05
CA ARG A 8 24.47 24.70 -6.85
C ARG A 8 24.38 24.51 -8.37
N THR A 9 23.79 23.41 -8.81
CA THR A 9 23.52 23.14 -10.23
C THR A 9 22.21 23.79 -10.66
N GLU A 10 22.10 24.24 -11.91
CA GLU A 10 20.86 24.80 -12.45
C GLU A 10 19.69 23.80 -12.30
N MET A 11 18.51 24.31 -11.91
CA MET A 11 17.31 23.49 -11.78
C MET A 11 16.86 23.01 -13.17
N ALA A 12 16.75 21.69 -13.32
CA ALA A 12 16.25 21.10 -14.56
C ALA A 12 14.79 21.49 -14.80
N LYS A 13 14.48 21.96 -16.01
CA LYS A 13 13.12 22.28 -16.47
C LYS A 13 12.53 21.05 -17.18
N ASN A 14 11.23 20.82 -17.02
CA ASN A 14 10.49 19.70 -17.65
C ASN A 14 11.02 18.29 -17.28
N VAL A 15 11.44 18.08 -16.03
CA VAL A 15 11.81 16.74 -15.54
C VAL A 15 10.56 15.88 -15.45
N LYS A 16 10.54 14.75 -16.17
CA LYS A 16 9.49 13.73 -16.00
C LYS A 16 9.57 13.18 -14.58
N TYR A 17 8.45 13.21 -13.87
CA TYR A 17 8.37 12.67 -12.52
C TYR A 17 8.68 11.15 -12.53
N PRO A 18 9.56 10.66 -11.65
CA PRO A 18 9.90 9.23 -11.59
C PRO A 18 8.71 8.42 -11.09
N ILE A 19 8.24 7.50 -11.92
CA ILE A 19 7.04 6.69 -11.66
C ILE A 19 7.17 5.89 -10.35
N VAL A 20 8.36 5.33 -10.08
CA VAL A 20 8.65 4.56 -8.84
C VAL A 20 8.41 5.40 -7.58
N LEU A 21 8.76 6.68 -7.59
CA LEU A 21 8.52 7.55 -6.43
C LEU A 21 7.04 7.84 -6.24
N ASP A 22 6.26 7.95 -7.32
CA ASP A 22 4.82 8.15 -7.22
C ASP A 22 4.16 6.94 -6.55
N TYR A 23 4.52 5.73 -6.98
CA TYR A 23 4.04 4.50 -6.37
C TYR A 23 4.38 4.41 -4.87
N ILE A 24 5.63 4.71 -4.49
CA ILE A 24 6.01 4.73 -3.07
C ILE A 24 5.17 5.75 -2.29
N LEU A 25 4.95 6.95 -2.85
CA LEU A 25 4.15 7.99 -2.21
C LEU A 25 2.66 7.67 -2.13
N GLN A 26 2.14 6.80 -2.99
CA GLN A 26 0.76 6.30 -2.92
C GLN A 26 0.56 5.31 -1.78
N GLU A 27 1.59 4.52 -1.45
CA GLU A 27 1.58 3.59 -0.31
C GLU A 27 1.73 4.28 1.05
N MET A 28 2.29 5.49 1.09
CA MET A 28 2.47 6.26 2.31
C MET A 28 1.12 6.73 2.89
N PRO A 29 0.78 6.40 4.14
CA PRO A 29 -0.44 6.86 4.78
C PRO A 29 -0.49 8.38 4.88
N ARG A 30 -1.61 8.98 4.49
CA ARG A 30 -1.85 10.43 4.61
C ARG A 30 -3.09 10.68 5.46
N LYS A 31 -3.08 11.80 6.19
CA LYS A 31 -4.25 12.26 6.96
C LYS A 31 -5.40 12.56 6.00
N CYS A 32 -6.62 12.16 6.37
CA CYS A 32 -7.83 12.57 5.70
C CYS A 32 -7.95 14.10 5.66
N LYS A 33 -8.26 14.64 4.48
CA LYS A 33 -8.43 16.08 4.25
C LYS A 33 -9.90 16.52 4.23
N ALA A 34 -10.84 15.60 4.45
CA ALA A 34 -12.27 15.92 4.48
C ALA A 34 -12.63 16.84 5.65
N SER A 35 -11.90 16.74 6.77
CA SER A 35 -12.03 17.59 7.95
C SER A 35 -10.79 17.46 8.83
N GLU A 36 -10.46 18.52 9.58
CA GLU A 36 -9.36 18.51 10.55
C GLU A 36 -9.60 17.53 11.71
N HIS A 37 -10.87 17.26 12.02
CA HIS A 37 -11.32 16.35 13.08
C HIS A 37 -11.21 14.88 12.69
N CYS A 38 -10.99 14.56 11.41
CA CYS A 38 -10.77 13.19 10.99
C CYS A 38 -9.33 12.76 11.27
N ASN A 39 -9.16 11.76 12.15
CA ASN A 39 -7.86 11.20 12.51
C ASN A 39 -7.46 9.96 11.69
N VAL A 40 -8.15 9.70 10.57
CA VAL A 40 -7.85 8.56 9.70
C VAL A 40 -6.61 8.83 8.86
N PHE A 41 -5.68 7.88 8.87
CA PHE A 41 -4.48 7.85 8.02
C PHE A 41 -4.50 6.60 7.15
N MET A 42 -4.51 6.78 5.84
CA MET A 42 -4.59 5.67 4.88
C MET A 42 -3.77 5.96 3.61
N PRO A 43 -3.32 4.93 2.88
CA PRO A 43 -2.70 5.07 1.57
C PRO A 43 -3.60 5.82 0.58
N GLY A 44 -3.01 6.44 -0.44
CA GLY A 44 -3.72 7.32 -1.39
C GLY A 44 -5.01 6.71 -1.99
N PRO A 45 -4.99 5.48 -2.52
CA PRO A 45 -6.18 4.82 -3.08
C PRO A 45 -7.29 4.59 -2.05
N GLU A 46 -6.95 4.07 -0.87
CA GLU A 46 -7.91 3.80 0.22
C GLU A 46 -8.45 5.11 0.81
N LEU A 47 -7.61 6.14 0.91
CA LEU A 47 -7.98 7.45 1.43
C LEU A 47 -9.02 8.15 0.53
N LYS A 48 -8.90 8.02 -0.79
CA LYS A 48 -9.89 8.54 -1.74
C LYS A 48 -11.27 7.97 -1.49
N GLU A 49 -11.33 6.67 -1.21
CA GLU A 49 -12.58 5.99 -0.90
C GLU A 49 -13.09 6.38 0.50
N HIS A 50 -12.21 6.45 1.49
CA HIS A 50 -12.55 6.94 2.83
C HIS A 50 -13.17 8.34 2.80
N MET A 51 -12.63 9.27 1.99
CA MET A 51 -13.17 10.64 1.92
C MET A 51 -14.65 10.70 1.51
N ARG A 52 -15.12 9.72 0.72
CA ARG A 52 -16.55 9.61 0.33
C ARG A 52 -17.45 9.15 1.46
N ILE A 53 -16.91 8.36 2.39
CA ILE A 53 -17.65 7.75 3.51
C ILE A 53 -17.32 8.36 4.87
N CYS A 54 -16.42 9.34 4.91
CA CYS A 54 -15.96 9.99 6.14
C CYS A 54 -17.15 10.68 6.85
N SER A 55 -17.33 10.42 8.15
CA SER A 55 -18.41 11.00 8.96
C SER A 55 -18.25 12.52 9.18
N HIS A 56 -17.02 13.01 9.10
CA HIS A 56 -16.72 14.44 9.21
C HIS A 56 -16.73 15.18 7.87
N ARG A 57 -17.11 14.53 6.77
CA ARG A 57 -17.13 15.20 5.45
C ARG A 57 -18.21 16.26 5.41
N CYS A 58 -17.96 17.32 4.63
CA CYS A 58 -18.96 18.34 4.33
C CYS A 58 -20.03 17.77 3.38
N ILE A 59 -21.29 17.99 3.72
CA ILE A 59 -22.46 17.59 2.94
C ILE A 59 -23.48 18.73 2.90
N SER A 60 -24.24 18.82 1.80
CA SER A 60 -25.33 19.79 1.65
C SER A 60 -26.69 19.11 1.88
N CYS A 61 -27.63 19.84 2.48
CA CYS A 61 -29.03 19.44 2.46
C CYS A 61 -29.54 19.42 1.00
N LYS A 62 -30.41 18.46 0.65
CA LYS A 62 -30.98 18.30 -0.69
C LYS A 62 -32.46 18.70 -0.78
N ILE A 63 -33.04 19.11 0.34
CA ILE A 63 -34.42 19.60 0.42
C ILE A 63 -34.51 20.93 -0.35
N VAL A 64 -35.59 21.08 -1.12
CA VAL A 64 -35.82 22.25 -1.97
C VAL A 64 -35.82 23.51 -1.10
N SER A 65 -35.17 24.57 -1.60
CA SER A 65 -35.02 25.85 -0.91
C SER A 65 -34.18 25.84 0.38
N CYS A 66 -33.41 24.77 0.63
CA CYS A 66 -32.42 24.75 1.72
C CYS A 66 -30.99 25.03 1.20
N SER A 67 -30.28 25.94 1.87
CA SER A 67 -28.88 26.30 1.56
C SER A 67 -27.86 25.72 2.54
N TRP A 68 -28.31 24.91 3.51
CA TRP A 68 -27.46 24.37 4.57
C TRP A 68 -26.34 23.48 4.02
N LYS A 69 -25.15 23.68 4.57
CA LYS A 69 -23.96 22.86 4.38
C LYS A 69 -23.26 22.70 5.72
N GLY A 70 -22.87 21.48 6.06
CA GLY A 70 -22.22 21.17 7.34
C GLY A 70 -21.62 19.77 7.34
N ASN A 71 -21.21 19.31 8.52
CA ASN A 71 -20.68 17.96 8.68
C ASN A 71 -21.80 16.92 8.55
N TYR A 72 -21.49 15.76 7.97
CA TYR A 72 -22.46 14.67 7.83
C TYR A 72 -23.15 14.31 9.16
N GLU A 73 -22.42 14.25 10.26
CA GLU A 73 -22.96 13.94 11.60
C GLU A 73 -24.09 14.89 12.04
N THR A 74 -24.06 16.14 11.56
CA THR A 74 -25.05 17.18 11.91
C THR A 74 -26.24 17.23 10.94
N LEU A 75 -26.21 16.47 9.84
CA LEU A 75 -27.25 16.51 8.81
C LEU A 75 -28.61 16.07 9.35
N LEU A 76 -28.65 14.98 10.13
CA LEU A 76 -29.90 14.45 10.69
C LEU A 76 -30.54 15.47 11.64
N GLU A 77 -29.75 16.07 12.52
CA GLU A 77 -30.21 17.11 13.45
C GLU A 77 -30.71 18.36 12.71
N HIS A 78 -29.99 18.80 11.68
CA HIS A 78 -30.42 19.92 10.84
C HIS A 78 -31.80 19.66 10.21
N VAL A 79 -32.01 18.49 9.60
CA VAL A 79 -33.29 18.15 8.97
C VAL A 79 -34.38 17.98 10.02
N ALA A 80 -34.10 17.36 11.17
CA ALA A 80 -35.07 17.20 12.26
C ALA A 80 -35.57 18.54 12.82
N THR A 81 -34.71 19.56 12.86
CA THR A 81 -35.01 20.88 13.41
C THR A 81 -35.64 21.83 12.40
N ASN A 82 -35.16 21.83 11.14
CA ASN A 82 -35.55 22.82 10.13
C ASN A 82 -36.53 22.26 9.08
N HIS A 83 -36.62 20.94 8.96
CA HIS A 83 -37.39 20.26 7.90
C HIS A 83 -38.12 19.02 8.43
N LYS A 84 -38.75 19.14 9.61
CA LYS A 84 -39.39 18.03 10.32
C LYS A 84 -40.37 17.24 9.45
N ASP A 85 -41.13 17.92 8.59
CA ASP A 85 -42.11 17.29 7.69
C ASP A 85 -41.47 16.49 6.54
N PHE A 86 -40.17 16.69 6.29
CA PHE A 86 -39.36 16.00 5.28
C PHE A 86 -38.36 15.03 5.90
N LEU A 87 -38.61 14.58 7.14
CA LEU A 87 -37.81 13.56 7.81
C LEU A 87 -38.67 12.32 8.12
N LEU A 88 -38.20 11.17 7.68
CA LEU A 88 -38.79 9.88 8.02
C LEU A 88 -37.76 9.02 8.76
N GLY A 89 -37.99 8.77 10.05
CA GLY A 89 -37.04 8.07 10.91
C GLY A 89 -37.71 7.51 12.18
N ASN A 90 -36.90 7.01 13.12
CA ASN A 90 -37.34 6.45 14.41
C ASN A 90 -38.30 5.24 14.28
N GLY A 91 -38.07 4.38 13.29
CA GLY A 91 -38.91 3.20 13.05
C GLY A 91 -40.24 3.48 12.36
N ASN A 92 -40.56 4.76 12.06
CA ASN A 92 -41.65 5.07 11.15
C ASN A 92 -41.24 4.72 9.72
N THR A 93 -42.01 3.85 9.07
CA THR A 93 -41.82 3.45 7.68
C THR A 93 -42.89 4.02 6.75
N THR A 94 -43.90 4.70 7.29
CA THR A 94 -45.08 5.10 6.53
C THR A 94 -44.94 6.54 6.06
N VAL A 95 -45.06 6.72 4.75
CA VAL A 95 -45.17 8.04 4.12
C VAL A 95 -46.65 8.37 3.94
N THR A 96 -47.03 9.60 4.23
CA THR A 96 -48.36 10.14 3.97
C THR A 96 -48.24 11.45 3.22
N PHE A 97 -48.76 11.51 2.00
CA PHE A 97 -48.87 12.75 1.24
C PHE A 97 -50.30 13.27 1.32
N ALA A 98 -50.49 14.44 1.93
CA ALA A 98 -51.76 15.15 1.91
C ALA A 98 -52.01 15.81 0.55
N ASP A 99 -53.29 15.97 0.18
CA ASP A 99 -53.74 16.65 -1.04
C ASP A 99 -53.12 16.10 -2.34
N PHE A 100 -52.78 14.81 -2.38
CA PHE A 100 -52.17 14.18 -3.53
C PHE A 100 -53.19 14.00 -4.67
N SER A 101 -52.76 14.36 -5.88
CA SER A 101 -53.52 14.11 -7.11
C SER A 101 -52.57 13.60 -8.19
N VAL A 102 -52.93 12.46 -8.81
CA VAL A 102 -52.19 11.90 -9.95
C VAL A 102 -52.16 12.85 -11.15
N HIS A 103 -53.07 13.82 -11.21
CA HIS A 103 -53.18 14.80 -12.30
C HIS A 103 -52.37 16.08 -12.06
N GLN A 104 -51.79 16.27 -10.87
CA GLN A 104 -50.98 17.45 -10.56
C GLN A 104 -49.49 17.12 -10.50
N PRO A 105 -48.60 17.98 -11.04
CA PRO A 105 -47.18 17.77 -10.95
C PRO A 105 -46.73 17.89 -9.50
N TYR A 106 -45.84 16.99 -9.09
CA TYR A 106 -45.32 16.95 -7.74
C TYR A 106 -43.82 16.66 -7.77
N TYR A 107 -43.06 17.34 -6.92
CA TYR A 107 -41.66 17.03 -6.68
C TYR A 107 -41.35 17.24 -5.20
N SER A 108 -40.71 16.25 -4.57
CA SER A 108 -40.31 16.35 -3.18
C SER A 108 -39.05 15.55 -2.90
N VAL A 109 -38.28 16.03 -1.92
CA VAL A 109 -37.07 15.41 -1.43
C VAL A 109 -37.21 15.23 0.08
N MET A 110 -37.03 14.01 0.56
CA MET A 110 -37.15 13.64 1.96
C MET A 110 -35.88 12.94 2.43
N LEU A 111 -35.47 13.20 3.68
CA LEU A 111 -34.41 12.44 4.33
C LEU A 111 -35.04 11.24 5.06
N ILE A 112 -34.46 10.07 4.87
CA ILE A 112 -34.85 8.84 5.55
C ILE A 112 -33.70 8.36 6.42
N SER A 113 -33.98 8.07 7.69
CA SER A 113 -33.06 7.46 8.63
C SER A 113 -33.53 6.06 9.01
N CYS A 114 -32.77 5.03 8.63
CA CYS A 114 -33.09 3.63 8.89
C CYS A 114 -31.82 2.78 8.87
N LEU A 115 -31.76 1.70 9.65
CA LEU A 115 -30.58 0.82 9.75
C LEU A 115 -29.27 1.57 10.05
N ASP A 116 -29.34 2.61 10.90
CA ASP A 116 -28.24 3.52 11.22
C ASP A 116 -27.61 4.22 9.99
N CYS A 117 -28.38 4.31 8.91
CA CYS A 117 -27.99 4.89 7.63
C CYS A 117 -28.94 6.04 7.25
N LEU A 118 -28.43 6.96 6.42
CA LEU A 118 -29.20 8.06 5.86
C LEU A 118 -29.40 7.90 4.35
N PHE A 119 -30.61 8.18 3.88
CA PHE A 119 -30.99 8.07 2.47
C PHE A 119 -31.76 9.32 2.03
N TRP A 120 -31.51 9.80 0.82
CA TRP A 120 -32.41 10.76 0.19
C TRP A 120 -33.45 10.02 -0.64
N MET A 121 -34.72 10.37 -0.47
CA MET A 121 -35.80 9.92 -1.32
C MET A 121 -36.31 11.08 -2.16
N TYR A 122 -36.20 10.92 -3.48
CA TYR A 122 -36.72 11.86 -4.46
C TYR A 122 -37.99 11.30 -5.06
N THR A 123 -39.07 12.09 -4.98
CA THR A 123 -40.38 11.71 -5.50
C THR A 123 -40.77 12.70 -6.58
N LYS A 124 -41.23 12.20 -7.73
CA LYS A 124 -41.76 13.02 -8.82
C LYS A 124 -43.04 12.42 -9.39
N ASN A 125 -44.12 13.20 -9.39
CA ASN A 125 -45.30 12.90 -10.20
C ASN A 125 -45.21 13.69 -11.50
N ASP A 126 -45.25 13.00 -12.64
CA ASP A 126 -45.29 13.59 -13.97
C ASP A 126 -46.64 13.24 -14.63
N PRO A 127 -47.65 14.12 -14.52
CA PRO A 127 -48.98 13.87 -15.07
C PRO A 127 -48.97 13.68 -16.59
N THR A 128 -48.05 14.35 -17.30
CA THR A 128 -47.94 14.26 -18.77
C THR A 128 -47.52 12.86 -19.22
N LYS A 129 -46.75 12.16 -18.39
CA LYS A 129 -46.31 10.79 -18.63
C LYS A 129 -47.14 9.75 -17.88
N GLY A 130 -48.11 10.18 -17.06
CA GLY A 130 -48.94 9.30 -16.22
C GLY A 130 -48.11 8.42 -15.28
N LYS A 131 -47.00 8.95 -14.75
CA LYS A 131 -46.04 8.16 -13.94
C LYS A 131 -45.63 8.89 -12.68
N TYR A 132 -45.76 8.20 -11.56
CA TYR A 132 -45.15 8.54 -10.28
C TYR A 132 -43.84 7.78 -10.13
N LYS A 133 -42.75 8.51 -9.86
CA LYS A 133 -41.39 7.99 -9.85
C LYS A 133 -40.74 8.25 -8.50
N VAL A 134 -40.02 7.26 -7.99
CA VAL A 134 -39.28 7.37 -6.74
C VAL A 134 -37.84 6.89 -6.94
N VAL A 135 -36.91 7.66 -6.41
CA VAL A 135 -35.47 7.36 -6.43
C VAL A 135 -34.94 7.45 -5.00
N PHE A 136 -34.25 6.39 -4.57
CA PHE A 136 -33.51 6.38 -3.31
C PHE A 136 -32.02 6.52 -3.60
N THR A 137 -31.35 7.44 -2.94
CA THR A 137 -29.88 7.50 -2.91
C THR A 137 -29.37 7.29 -1.50
N TYR A 138 -28.31 6.47 -1.38
CA TYR A 138 -27.65 6.21 -0.11
C TYR A 138 -26.62 7.30 0.16
N ILE A 139 -26.61 7.84 1.38
CA ILE A 139 -25.56 8.75 1.86
C ILE A 139 -24.52 7.89 2.60
N PRO A 140 -23.39 7.54 1.97
CA PRO A 140 -22.61 6.40 2.43
C PRO A 140 -21.81 6.69 3.71
N LEU A 141 -21.85 5.77 4.66
CA LEU A 141 -20.90 5.68 5.78
C LEU A 141 -20.04 4.42 5.68
N ASN A 142 -20.48 3.48 4.83
CA ASN A 142 -19.82 2.21 4.59
C ASN A 142 -20.04 1.83 3.12
N LYS A 143 -19.54 0.64 2.74
CA LYS A 143 -19.68 0.08 1.38
C LYS A 143 -20.85 -0.89 1.26
N GLU A 144 -21.83 -0.82 2.16
CA GLU A 144 -22.98 -1.71 2.13
C GLU A 144 -23.83 -1.43 0.89
N LYS A 145 -24.33 -2.51 0.30
CA LYS A 145 -25.34 -2.44 -0.76
C LYS A 145 -26.69 -2.64 -0.10
N VAL A 146 -27.66 -1.82 -0.47
CA VAL A 146 -28.99 -1.79 0.12
C VAL A 146 -30.05 -1.78 -0.97
N GLU A 147 -31.19 -2.41 -0.68
CA GLU A 147 -32.40 -2.39 -1.50
C GLU A 147 -33.51 -1.65 -0.77
N SER A 148 -34.25 -0.82 -1.50
CA SER A 148 -35.45 -0.13 -1.05
C SER A 148 -36.68 -0.78 -1.65
N GLN A 149 -37.71 -0.98 -0.85
CA GLN A 149 -39.03 -1.44 -1.25
C GLN A 149 -40.07 -0.38 -0.87
N ILE A 150 -40.94 -0.06 -1.83
CA ILE A 150 -42.17 0.70 -1.57
C ILE A 150 -43.34 -0.27 -1.63
N LYS A 151 -44.20 -0.24 -0.62
CA LYS A 151 -45.37 -1.10 -0.49
C LYS A 151 -46.63 -0.24 -0.24
N PHE A 152 -47.57 -0.31 -1.16
CA PHE A 152 -48.90 0.25 -1.04
C PHE A 152 -49.86 -0.83 -0.52
N VAL A 153 -50.72 -0.48 0.44
CA VAL A 153 -51.67 -1.42 1.08
C VAL A 153 -53.03 -0.76 1.26
N THR A 154 -54.09 -1.40 0.78
CA THR A 154 -55.50 -1.04 1.03
C THR A 154 -56.29 -2.26 1.52
N LYS A 155 -57.60 -2.12 1.80
CA LYS A 155 -58.50 -3.17 2.33
C LYS A 155 -58.72 -4.41 1.42
N GLY A 156 -57.88 -4.63 0.41
CA GLY A 156 -57.98 -5.79 -0.49
C GLY A 156 -56.85 -5.91 -1.52
N ILE A 157 -56.00 -4.90 -1.68
CA ILE A 157 -54.91 -4.89 -2.66
C ILE A 157 -53.60 -4.54 -1.95
N THR A 158 -52.57 -5.33 -2.21
CA THR A 158 -51.19 -5.01 -1.82
C THR A 158 -50.35 -4.95 -3.07
N PHE A 159 -49.58 -3.88 -3.21
CA PHE A 159 -48.70 -3.68 -4.34
C PHE A 159 -47.34 -3.20 -3.87
N SER A 160 -46.27 -3.86 -4.33
CA SER A 160 -44.92 -3.52 -3.90
C SER A 160 -43.92 -3.60 -5.03
N LYS A 161 -42.97 -2.66 -5.08
CA LYS A 161 -41.81 -2.72 -5.97
C LYS A 161 -40.53 -2.51 -5.15
N THR A 162 -39.51 -3.29 -5.50
CA THR A 162 -38.18 -3.24 -4.87
C THR A 162 -37.14 -2.81 -5.89
N LYS A 163 -36.16 -2.01 -5.45
CA LYS A 163 -35.04 -1.56 -6.28
C LYS A 163 -33.78 -1.40 -5.44
N LYS A 164 -32.62 -1.61 -6.06
CA LYS A 164 -31.33 -1.25 -5.47
C LYS A 164 -31.24 0.25 -5.29
N VAL A 165 -30.78 0.67 -4.11
CA VAL A 165 -30.55 2.06 -3.80
C VAL A 165 -29.32 2.55 -4.58
N LEU A 166 -29.41 3.75 -5.13
CA LEU A 166 -28.38 4.33 -5.97
C LEU A 166 -27.33 5.09 -5.13
N SER A 167 -26.18 5.41 -5.74
CA SER A 167 -25.16 6.24 -5.10
C SER A 167 -25.58 7.71 -5.03
N GLN A 168 -24.94 8.47 -4.14
CA GLN A 168 -25.21 9.90 -3.96
C GLN A 168 -24.76 10.78 -5.14
N ASP A 169 -23.81 10.34 -5.95
CA ASP A 169 -23.13 11.14 -7.00
C ASP A 169 -23.90 11.19 -8.34
N LEU A 170 -25.22 11.04 -8.32
CA LEU A 170 -26.04 10.99 -9.53
C LEU A 170 -26.71 12.33 -9.85
N ASP A 171 -26.89 12.58 -11.16
CA ASP A 171 -27.84 13.57 -11.63
C ASP A 171 -29.26 13.02 -11.46
N ILE A 172 -30.00 13.58 -10.51
CA ILE A 172 -31.34 13.12 -10.16
C ILE A 172 -32.35 13.42 -11.27
N GLU A 173 -32.19 14.53 -12.01
CA GLU A 173 -33.13 14.88 -13.08
C GLU A 173 -32.99 13.95 -14.28
N GLU A 174 -31.75 13.62 -14.64
CA GLU A 174 -31.46 12.62 -15.66
C GLU A 174 -31.94 11.23 -15.20
N THR A 175 -31.65 10.86 -13.95
CA THR A 175 -32.05 9.56 -13.37
C THR A 175 -33.57 9.40 -13.35
N LEU A 176 -34.31 10.45 -12.95
CA LEU A 176 -35.77 10.46 -13.01
C LEU A 176 -36.33 10.37 -14.44
N SER A 177 -35.54 10.72 -15.45
CA SER A 177 -35.97 10.73 -16.85
C SER A 177 -35.69 9.41 -17.57
N ARG A 178 -34.51 8.82 -17.37
CA ARG A 178 -33.98 7.68 -18.15
C ARG A 178 -33.54 6.48 -17.31
N GLY A 179 -33.50 6.61 -15.99
CA GLY A 179 -33.01 5.57 -15.10
C GLY A 179 -33.95 4.38 -14.95
N ASP A 180 -33.38 3.22 -14.65
CA ASP A 180 -34.11 2.07 -14.15
C ASP A 180 -34.43 2.26 -12.66
N ILE A 181 -35.62 2.80 -12.38
CA ILE A 181 -36.04 3.31 -11.06
C ILE A 181 -37.43 2.77 -10.67
N LEU A 182 -37.85 3.05 -9.44
CA LEU A 182 -39.23 2.75 -9.02
C LEU A 182 -40.19 3.68 -9.76
N SER A 183 -40.95 3.12 -10.69
CA SER A 183 -41.98 3.84 -11.45
C SER A 183 -43.33 3.14 -11.32
N PHE A 184 -44.35 3.93 -11.07
CA PHE A 184 -45.71 3.51 -10.81
C PHE A 184 -46.66 4.26 -11.74
N PRO A 185 -47.39 3.58 -12.63
CA PRO A 185 -48.44 4.20 -13.44
C PRO A 185 -49.51 4.85 -12.56
N SER A 186 -50.02 6.01 -12.98
CA SER A 186 -51.06 6.74 -12.24
C SER A 186 -52.31 5.90 -11.98
N GLU A 187 -52.71 5.06 -12.95
CA GLU A 187 -53.86 4.16 -12.83
C GLU A 187 -53.69 3.12 -11.73
N GLU A 188 -52.47 2.62 -11.52
CA GLU A 188 -52.14 1.66 -10.45
C GLU A 188 -52.15 2.33 -9.07
N LEU A 189 -52.00 3.66 -9.00
CA LEU A 189 -51.97 4.40 -7.74
C LEU A 189 -53.35 4.87 -7.28
N SER A 190 -54.30 5.08 -8.20
CA SER A 190 -55.67 5.53 -7.88
C SER A 190 -56.35 4.76 -6.73
N PRO A 191 -56.22 3.42 -6.61
CA PRO A 191 -56.83 2.66 -5.52
C PRO A 191 -56.24 2.92 -4.13
N PHE A 192 -55.06 3.56 -4.05
CA PHE A 192 -54.32 3.80 -2.81
C PHE A 192 -54.43 5.25 -2.31
N ILE A 193 -55.25 6.07 -2.97
CA ILE A 193 -55.57 7.43 -2.55
C ILE A 193 -56.88 7.36 -1.76
N ASP A 194 -56.84 7.79 -0.50
CA ASP A 194 -58.04 7.77 0.35
C ASP A 194 -59.04 8.89 0.03
N ASP A 195 -60.21 8.86 0.66
CA ASP A 195 -61.27 9.87 0.49
C ASP A 195 -60.82 11.30 0.87
N LYS A 196 -59.73 11.43 1.65
CA LYS A 196 -59.10 12.69 2.05
C LYS A 196 -57.99 13.12 1.08
N LYS A 197 -57.89 12.47 -0.09
CA LYS A 197 -56.83 12.68 -1.10
C LYS A 197 -55.43 12.42 -0.55
N GLN A 198 -55.29 11.46 0.36
CA GLN A 198 -53.99 11.09 0.93
C GLN A 198 -53.45 9.83 0.26
N LEU A 199 -52.20 9.90 -0.21
CA LEU A 199 -51.47 8.73 -0.67
C LEU A 199 -50.61 8.20 0.47
N MET A 200 -50.84 6.94 0.87
CA MET A 200 -50.08 6.28 1.92
C MET A 200 -49.32 5.06 1.41
N TYR A 201 -48.05 4.93 1.78
CA TYR A 201 -47.26 3.73 1.52
C TYR A 201 -46.17 3.50 2.56
N GLU A 202 -45.76 2.25 2.70
CA GLU A 202 -44.64 1.83 3.55
C GLU A 202 -43.35 1.77 2.73
N ILE A 203 -42.26 2.24 3.33
CA ILE A 203 -40.89 2.11 2.84
C ILE A 203 -40.16 1.10 3.70
N LYS A 204 -39.52 0.11 3.06
CA LYS A 204 -38.60 -0.81 3.73
C LYS A 204 -37.25 -0.76 3.06
N VAL A 205 -36.19 -0.70 3.85
CA VAL A 205 -34.80 -0.77 3.38
C VAL A 205 -34.17 -2.02 3.95
N PHE A 206 -33.48 -2.80 3.11
CA PHE A 206 -32.84 -4.04 3.48
C PHE A 206 -31.37 -4.00 3.05
N LYS A 207 -30.47 -4.51 3.90
CA LYS A 207 -29.08 -4.73 3.51
C LYS A 207 -29.02 -5.95 2.59
N ILE A 208 -28.35 -5.80 1.46
CA ILE A 208 -28.00 -6.94 0.61
C ILE A 208 -26.82 -7.61 1.29
N THR A 209 -27.04 -8.75 1.93
CA THR A 209 -25.97 -9.56 2.49
C THR A 209 -25.06 -9.99 1.34
N PRO A 210 -23.77 -9.58 1.29
CA PRO A 210 -22.86 -10.12 0.31
C PRO A 210 -22.72 -11.61 0.59
N THR A 211 -22.76 -12.45 -0.45
CA THR A 211 -22.19 -13.80 -0.37
C THR A 211 -20.77 -13.66 0.17
N LEU A 212 -20.51 -14.29 1.32
CA LEU A 212 -19.30 -14.22 2.12
C LEU A 212 -18.03 -14.10 1.27
N GLU A 213 -17.54 -12.88 1.06
CA GLU A 213 -16.10 -12.67 0.97
C GLU A 213 -15.62 -12.52 2.40
N LEU A 214 -14.98 -13.59 2.90
CA LEU A 214 -14.21 -13.57 4.13
C LEU A 214 -13.09 -12.52 3.96
N ASN A 215 -13.40 -11.24 4.19
CA ASN A 215 -12.39 -10.31 4.62
C ASN A 215 -12.21 -10.57 6.10
N PRO A 216 -11.08 -11.16 6.53
CA PRO A 216 -10.87 -11.36 7.95
C PRO A 216 -10.95 -10.00 8.61
N ILE A 217 -11.82 -9.89 9.62
CA ILE A 217 -11.81 -8.80 10.58
C ILE A 217 -10.50 -8.94 11.36
N LEU A 218 -9.40 -8.55 10.73
CA LEU A 218 -8.15 -8.30 11.40
C LEU A 218 -8.40 -7.03 12.19
N LYS A 219 -8.51 -7.17 13.51
CA LYS A 219 -8.15 -6.08 14.42
C LYS A 219 -6.74 -5.68 14.00
N THR A 220 -6.61 -4.59 13.25
CA THR A 220 -5.36 -4.18 12.64
C THR A 220 -4.40 -3.76 13.75
N ASN A 221 -3.48 -4.66 14.12
CA ASN A 221 -2.33 -4.27 14.91
C ASN A 221 -1.56 -3.24 14.05
N LYS A 222 -1.11 -2.13 14.65
CA LYS A 222 -0.22 -1.15 14.00
C LYS A 222 0.98 -1.83 13.32
N ASP A 223 1.47 -2.93 13.89
CA ASP A 223 2.56 -3.72 13.31
C ASP A 223 2.18 -4.41 11.99
N PHE A 224 0.93 -4.88 11.86
CA PHE A 224 0.44 -5.52 10.64
C PHE A 224 0.29 -4.52 9.49
N GLU A 225 -0.26 -3.33 9.76
CA GLU A 225 -0.35 -2.26 8.74
C GLU A 225 1.03 -1.78 8.31
N LYS A 226 1.97 -1.66 9.26
CA LYS A 226 3.36 -1.32 8.96
C LYS A 226 4.02 -2.40 8.08
N TYR A 227 3.77 -3.67 8.37
CA TYR A 227 4.27 -4.79 7.57
C TYR A 227 3.67 -4.79 6.15
N LYS A 228 2.35 -4.62 6.03
CA LYS A 228 1.64 -4.54 4.74
C LYS A 228 2.19 -3.40 3.88
N MET A 229 2.34 -2.21 4.46
CA MET A 229 2.93 -1.04 3.80
C MET A 229 4.38 -1.30 3.36
N PHE A 230 5.21 -1.84 4.26
CA PHE A 230 6.59 -2.17 3.94
C PHE A 230 6.67 -3.15 2.76
N LYS A 231 5.82 -4.19 2.74
CA LYS A 231 5.75 -5.16 1.63
C LYS A 231 5.30 -4.52 0.31
N ALA A 232 4.37 -3.56 0.34
CA ALA A 232 3.95 -2.85 -0.86
C ALA A 232 5.09 -1.98 -1.44
N ILE A 233 5.86 -1.31 -0.56
CA ILE A 233 7.04 -0.54 -0.96
C ILE A 233 8.14 -1.46 -1.50
N GLU A 234 8.42 -2.58 -0.83
CA GLU A 234 9.41 -3.58 -1.28
C GLU A 234 9.08 -4.07 -2.70
N LYS A 235 7.82 -4.42 -2.98
CA LYS A 235 7.36 -4.83 -4.31
C LYS A 235 7.52 -3.73 -5.37
N THR A 236 7.33 -2.46 -4.99
CA THR A 236 7.52 -1.30 -5.88
C THR A 236 8.99 -1.12 -6.27
N LEU A 237 9.90 -1.62 -5.43
CA LEU A 237 11.35 -1.53 -5.61
C LEU A 237 11.95 -2.81 -6.21
N GLU A 238 11.13 -3.75 -6.69
CA GLU A 238 11.58 -4.99 -7.30
C GLU A 238 12.11 -4.75 -8.72
N CYS A 239 13.23 -5.39 -9.06
CA CYS A 239 13.78 -5.35 -10.40
C CYS A 239 13.02 -6.34 -11.30
N PRO A 240 12.49 -5.90 -12.46
CA PRO A 240 11.72 -6.78 -13.35
C PRO A 240 12.54 -7.90 -14.03
N VAL A 241 13.86 -7.90 -13.85
CA VAL A 241 14.77 -8.87 -14.49
C VAL A 241 15.20 -9.95 -13.50
N CYS A 242 15.74 -9.56 -12.34
CA CYS A 242 16.20 -10.53 -11.34
C CYS A 242 15.16 -10.85 -10.27
N LEU A 243 14.02 -10.14 -10.24
CA LEU A 243 12.95 -10.27 -9.24
C LEU A 243 13.44 -10.09 -7.79
N ASP A 244 14.55 -9.38 -7.63
CA ASP A 244 15.14 -8.99 -6.35
C ASP A 244 15.04 -7.46 -6.22
N THR A 245 15.22 -6.94 -5.01
CA THR A 245 15.21 -5.49 -4.76
C THR A 245 16.27 -4.80 -5.63
N LEU A 246 15.89 -3.70 -6.28
CA LEU A 246 16.77 -2.86 -7.09
C LEU A 246 18.05 -2.52 -6.31
N THR A 247 19.22 -2.70 -6.95
CA THR A 247 20.52 -2.47 -6.31
C THR A 247 21.28 -1.39 -7.05
N PRO A 248 21.56 -0.23 -6.41
CA PRO A 248 22.35 0.83 -7.01
C PRO A 248 23.77 0.38 -7.36
N PRO A 249 24.38 0.91 -8.44
CA PRO A 249 23.82 1.88 -9.38
C PRO A 249 22.72 1.28 -10.28
N LEU A 250 21.73 2.10 -10.65
CA LEU A 250 20.60 1.67 -11.48
C LEU A 250 20.77 2.11 -12.94
N VAL A 251 20.18 1.34 -13.86
CA VAL A 251 20.03 1.72 -15.28
C VAL A 251 18.56 2.05 -15.52
N VAL A 252 18.30 3.16 -16.23
CA VAL A 252 16.99 3.77 -16.30
C VAL A 252 16.63 4.12 -17.75
N CYS A 253 15.40 3.84 -18.18
CA CYS A 253 14.91 4.26 -19.49
C CYS A 253 14.36 5.69 -19.47
N CYS A 254 14.03 6.29 -20.62
CA CYS A 254 13.50 7.66 -20.70
C CYS A 254 12.12 7.88 -20.05
N ASN A 255 11.45 6.80 -19.64
CA ASN A 255 10.21 6.80 -18.85
C ASN A 255 10.44 6.52 -17.36
N ASN A 256 11.70 6.56 -16.88
CA ASN A 256 12.10 6.34 -15.49
C ASN A 256 11.87 4.92 -14.92
N HIS A 257 11.68 3.90 -15.77
CA HIS A 257 11.70 2.51 -15.31
C HIS A 257 13.14 2.09 -15.00
N CYS A 258 13.33 1.44 -13.86
CA CYS A 258 14.65 1.11 -13.33
C CYS A 258 14.93 -0.40 -13.40
N VAL A 259 16.19 -0.75 -13.67
CA VAL A 259 16.75 -2.09 -13.49
C VAL A 259 18.09 -2.01 -12.77
N CYS A 260 18.53 -3.08 -12.13
CA CYS A 260 19.88 -3.17 -11.55
C CYS A 260 20.94 -2.99 -12.64
N SER A 261 22.09 -2.39 -12.33
CA SER A 261 23.19 -2.25 -13.31
C SER A 261 23.58 -3.57 -13.96
N SER A 262 23.73 -4.65 -13.18
CA SER A 262 24.04 -5.99 -13.70
C SER A 262 22.95 -6.55 -14.62
N CYS A 263 21.69 -6.17 -14.40
CA CYS A 263 20.57 -6.59 -15.23
C CYS A 263 20.44 -5.74 -16.51
N GLY A 264 20.87 -4.47 -16.45
CA GLY A 264 20.77 -3.53 -17.57
C GLY A 264 21.87 -3.65 -18.62
N GLN A 265 23.02 -4.25 -18.29
CA GLN A 265 24.20 -4.30 -19.18
C GLN A 265 23.92 -4.87 -20.58
N ALA A 266 23.04 -5.87 -20.69
CA ALA A 266 22.71 -6.51 -21.96
C ALA A 266 21.38 -6.04 -22.57
N LEU A 267 20.64 -5.15 -21.89
CA LEU A 267 19.32 -4.72 -22.33
C LEU A 267 19.41 -3.53 -23.27
N LYS A 268 18.93 -3.70 -24.51
CA LYS A 268 18.74 -2.60 -25.47
C LYS A 268 17.44 -1.84 -25.22
N GLU A 269 16.41 -2.55 -24.76
CA GLU A 269 15.07 -2.02 -24.55
C GLU A 269 14.60 -2.29 -23.12
N CYS A 270 13.76 -1.40 -22.61
CA CYS A 270 13.17 -1.50 -21.30
C CYS A 270 12.21 -2.70 -21.24
N PRO A 271 12.35 -3.61 -20.26
CA PRO A 271 11.47 -4.78 -20.14
C PRO A 271 10.01 -4.41 -19.82
N ILE A 272 9.77 -3.19 -19.34
CA ILE A 272 8.43 -2.70 -18.95
C ILE A 272 7.75 -1.97 -20.11
N CYS A 273 8.43 -0.99 -20.73
CA CYS A 273 7.80 -0.11 -21.73
C CYS A 273 8.39 -0.22 -23.14
N ARG A 274 9.36 -1.13 -23.37
CA ARG A 274 10.03 -1.39 -24.66
C ARG A 274 10.73 -0.19 -25.30
N THR A 275 10.91 0.90 -24.55
CA THR A 275 11.70 2.05 -25.00
C THR A 275 13.18 1.79 -24.79
N GLU A 276 14.03 2.39 -25.61
CA GLU A 276 15.49 2.23 -25.52
C GLU A 276 16.02 2.50 -24.09
N MET A 277 16.91 1.62 -23.64
CA MET A 277 17.60 1.77 -22.36
C MET A 277 18.66 2.85 -22.51
N ALA A 278 18.65 3.82 -21.61
CA ALA A 278 19.62 4.90 -21.64
C ALA A 278 20.71 4.66 -20.60
N ASN A 279 21.96 4.56 -21.05
CA ASN A 279 23.09 4.26 -20.17
C ASN A 279 23.48 5.42 -19.22
N ASN A 280 22.96 6.64 -19.44
CA ASN A 280 23.33 7.86 -18.71
C ASN A 280 22.13 8.70 -18.22
N VAL A 281 20.93 8.11 -18.07
CA VAL A 281 19.79 8.85 -17.51
C VAL A 281 19.95 8.98 -16.00
N LYS A 282 20.02 10.22 -15.54
CA LYS A 282 20.02 10.55 -14.11
C LYS A 282 18.64 10.23 -13.52
N TYR A 283 18.62 9.48 -12.43
CA TYR A 283 17.44 9.31 -11.59
C TYR A 283 17.61 10.07 -10.27
N PRO A 284 16.53 10.36 -9.53
CA PRO A 284 16.64 11.13 -8.31
C PRO A 284 17.38 10.36 -7.21
N ILE A 285 18.34 11.04 -6.58
CA ILE A 285 19.20 10.49 -5.52
C ILE A 285 18.43 9.93 -4.31
N VAL A 286 17.20 10.41 -4.07
CA VAL A 286 16.35 9.88 -2.99
C VAL A 286 16.06 8.38 -3.15
N LEU A 287 16.04 7.88 -4.38
CA LEU A 287 15.85 6.45 -4.63
C LEU A 287 17.04 5.63 -4.09
N ASP A 288 18.26 6.14 -4.17
CA ASP A 288 19.43 5.48 -3.57
C ASP A 288 19.32 5.43 -2.05
N TYR A 289 18.85 6.51 -1.41
CA TYR A 289 18.66 6.54 0.04
C TYR A 289 17.60 5.53 0.49
N ILE A 290 16.47 5.45 -0.22
CA ILE A 290 15.43 4.46 0.06
C ILE A 290 16.01 3.05 -0.09
N LEU A 291 16.69 2.76 -1.21
CA LEU A 291 17.27 1.43 -1.48
C LEU A 291 18.40 1.06 -0.52
N GLN A 292 19.10 2.02 0.08
CA GLN A 292 20.10 1.73 1.11
C GLN A 292 19.46 1.29 2.43
N GLU A 293 18.31 1.87 2.79
CA GLU A 293 17.58 1.53 4.01
C GLU A 293 16.75 0.25 3.88
N MET A 294 16.42 -0.19 2.65
CA MET A 294 15.70 -1.45 2.42
C MET A 294 16.53 -2.67 2.91
N PRO A 295 16.01 -3.44 3.89
CA PRO A 295 16.62 -4.69 4.33
C PRO A 295 16.70 -5.71 3.20
N ARG A 296 17.85 -6.39 3.09
CA ARG A 296 18.10 -7.45 2.12
C ARG A 296 18.68 -8.68 2.80
N LYS A 297 18.42 -9.86 2.23
CA LYS A 297 19.03 -11.13 2.67
C LYS A 297 20.53 -11.12 2.39
N CYS A 298 21.31 -11.66 3.32
CA CYS A 298 22.73 -11.93 3.09
C CYS A 298 22.94 -12.92 1.94
N LYS A 299 23.79 -12.57 0.98
CA LYS A 299 24.12 -13.40 -0.20
C LYS A 299 25.37 -14.27 -0.02
N ALA A 300 25.93 -14.31 1.20
CA ALA A 300 27.10 -15.14 1.50
C ALA A 300 26.78 -16.65 1.40
N SER A 301 25.57 -17.04 1.81
CA SER A 301 25.04 -18.40 1.74
C SER A 301 23.52 -18.36 1.82
N GLU A 302 22.84 -19.31 1.18
CA GLU A 302 21.39 -19.44 1.28
C GLU A 302 20.90 -19.73 2.70
N HIS A 303 21.77 -20.29 3.54
CA HIS A 303 21.49 -20.61 4.93
C HIS A 303 21.66 -19.42 5.88
N CYS A 304 22.22 -18.30 5.40
CA CYS A 304 22.30 -17.09 6.21
C CYS A 304 20.91 -16.43 6.29
N LYS A 305 20.34 -16.38 7.50
CA LYS A 305 19.02 -15.80 7.77
C LYS A 305 19.06 -14.31 8.12
N VAL A 306 20.21 -13.66 7.99
CA VAL A 306 20.38 -12.25 8.31
C VAL A 306 19.76 -11.36 7.23
N PHE A 307 18.90 -10.43 7.66
CA PHE A 307 18.31 -9.37 6.83
C PHE A 307 18.69 -8.01 7.39
N MET A 308 19.36 -7.19 6.59
CA MET A 308 19.85 -5.87 7.04
C MET A 308 19.85 -4.84 5.92
N PRO A 309 19.77 -3.53 6.24
CA PRO A 309 19.99 -2.45 5.28
C PRO A 309 21.34 -2.58 4.58
N GLY A 310 21.43 -2.04 3.36
CA GLY A 310 22.59 -2.20 2.47
C GLY A 310 23.95 -1.91 3.13
N PRO A 311 24.14 -0.75 3.79
CA PRO A 311 25.40 -0.43 4.46
C PRO A 311 25.80 -1.46 5.53
N LYS A 312 24.85 -1.86 6.38
CA LYS A 312 25.08 -2.85 7.44
C LYS A 312 25.30 -4.25 6.88
N LEU A 313 24.59 -4.60 5.80
CA LEU A 313 24.73 -5.88 5.12
C LEU A 313 26.13 -6.05 4.51
N LYS A 314 26.70 -4.97 3.94
CA LYS A 314 28.08 -4.98 3.42
C LYS A 314 29.10 -5.30 4.52
N GLU A 315 28.94 -4.73 5.71
CA GLU A 315 29.80 -5.05 6.85
C GLU A 315 29.56 -6.48 7.34
N HIS A 316 28.30 -6.90 7.46
CA HIS A 316 27.96 -8.29 7.80
C HIS A 316 28.59 -9.30 6.83
N MET A 317 28.59 -9.05 5.52
CA MET A 317 29.17 -9.98 4.54
C MET A 317 30.68 -10.24 4.76
N LYS A 318 31.42 -9.27 5.33
CA LYS A 318 32.85 -9.45 5.66
C LYS A 318 33.06 -10.37 6.86
N ILE A 319 32.10 -10.42 7.77
CA ILE A 319 32.17 -11.16 9.04
C ILE A 319 31.18 -12.34 9.09
N CYS A 320 30.46 -12.59 8.00
CA CYS A 320 29.44 -13.64 7.96
C CYS A 320 30.13 -14.99 8.19
N PRO A 321 29.68 -15.82 9.16
CA PRO A 321 30.28 -17.13 9.41
C PRO A 321 30.17 -18.07 8.21
N LEU A 322 29.14 -17.88 7.40
CA LEU A 322 28.87 -18.66 6.19
C LEU A 322 29.53 -18.10 4.93
N ARG A 323 30.44 -17.11 5.05
CA ARG A 323 31.14 -16.54 3.89
C ARG A 323 32.17 -17.50 3.32
N CYS A 324 32.40 -17.40 2.02
CA CYS A 324 33.50 -18.11 1.37
C CYS A 324 34.85 -17.46 1.69
N ILE A 325 35.82 -18.26 2.11
CA ILE A 325 37.20 -17.85 2.37
C ILE A 325 38.16 -18.81 1.66
N SER A 326 39.32 -18.31 1.26
CA SER A 326 40.38 -19.11 0.64
C SER A 326 41.51 -19.35 1.64
N CYS A 327 42.03 -20.58 1.67
CA CYS A 327 43.23 -20.88 2.44
C CYS A 327 44.41 -20.05 1.93
N LYS A 328 45.25 -19.53 2.83
CA LYS A 328 46.44 -18.71 2.49
C LYS A 328 47.75 -19.46 2.67
N ILE A 329 47.70 -20.72 3.09
CA ILE A 329 48.89 -21.60 3.20
C ILE A 329 49.47 -21.80 1.81
N VAL A 330 50.81 -21.79 1.74
CA VAL A 330 51.54 -21.89 0.47
C VAL A 330 51.18 -23.20 -0.22
N SER A 331 50.94 -23.14 -1.52
CA SER A 331 50.53 -24.29 -2.35
C SER A 331 49.16 -24.90 -2.01
N CYS A 332 48.30 -24.19 -1.27
CA CYS A 332 46.90 -24.59 -1.08
C CYS A 332 45.95 -23.82 -2.02
N SER A 333 45.05 -24.55 -2.68
CA SER A 333 44.02 -23.99 -3.58
C SER A 333 42.61 -24.03 -2.97
N TRP A 334 42.47 -24.47 -1.73
CA TRP A 334 41.17 -24.65 -1.07
C TRP A 334 40.40 -23.34 -0.93
N LYS A 335 39.09 -23.44 -1.22
CA LYS A 335 38.09 -22.40 -1.00
C LYS A 335 36.85 -23.06 -0.44
N GLY A 336 36.36 -22.55 0.69
CA GLY A 336 35.19 -23.11 1.36
C GLY A 336 34.57 -22.12 2.32
N ILE A 337 33.65 -22.62 3.14
CA ILE A 337 32.94 -21.81 4.15
C ILE A 337 33.92 -21.50 5.30
N TYR A 338 33.85 -20.28 5.86
CA TYR A 338 34.74 -19.87 6.95
C TYR A 338 34.71 -20.81 8.15
N GLU A 339 33.53 -21.29 8.56
CA GLU A 339 33.38 -22.24 9.67
C GLU A 339 34.17 -23.55 9.47
N THR A 340 34.40 -23.98 8.23
CA THR A 340 35.15 -25.21 7.93
C THR A 340 36.63 -24.97 7.67
N LEU A 341 37.10 -23.72 7.77
CA LEU A 341 38.51 -23.37 7.54
C LEU A 341 39.45 -24.07 8.53
N LEU A 342 39.07 -24.11 9.80
CA LEU A 342 39.86 -24.77 10.84
C LEU A 342 40.01 -26.27 10.56
N GLU A 343 38.90 -26.94 10.24
CA GLU A 343 38.87 -28.36 9.89
C GLU A 343 39.76 -28.66 8.67
N HIS A 344 39.65 -27.87 7.60
CA HIS A 344 40.50 -28.01 6.41
C HIS A 344 42.00 -27.90 6.75
N VAL A 345 42.40 -26.90 7.56
CA VAL A 345 43.80 -26.73 7.94
C VAL A 345 44.29 -27.89 8.82
N ASP A 346 43.45 -28.40 9.72
CA ASP A 346 43.79 -29.55 10.56
C ASP A 346 43.98 -30.84 9.74
N THR A 347 43.13 -31.10 8.75
CA THR A 347 43.20 -32.31 7.94
C THR A 347 44.33 -32.27 6.91
N ASP A 348 44.48 -31.13 6.22
CA ASP A 348 45.30 -31.02 5.01
C ASP A 348 46.66 -30.33 5.26
N HIS A 349 46.83 -29.68 6.42
CA HIS A 349 48.03 -28.94 6.80
C HIS A 349 48.52 -29.28 8.22
N LYS A 350 48.59 -30.57 8.53
CA LYS A 350 48.95 -31.14 9.86
C LYS A 350 50.21 -30.57 10.50
N ASP A 351 51.19 -30.10 9.72
CA ASP A 351 52.45 -29.49 10.21
C ASP A 351 52.30 -28.01 10.65
N PHE A 352 51.11 -27.42 10.45
CA PHE A 352 50.81 -26.00 10.63
C PHE A 352 49.70 -25.75 11.65
N PHE A 353 49.59 -26.63 12.64
CA PHE A 353 48.52 -26.69 13.64
C PHE A 353 48.13 -25.31 14.23
N PRO A 354 46.82 -24.99 14.29
CA PRO A 354 46.32 -23.80 14.98
C PRO A 354 46.52 -23.96 16.50
N CYS A 355 47.30 -23.05 17.08
CA CYS A 355 47.71 -23.13 18.48
C CYS A 355 46.69 -22.46 19.42
N ASN A 356 45.90 -23.22 20.19
CA ASN A 356 45.13 -22.63 21.30
C ASN A 356 46.06 -22.22 22.46
N GLY A 357 46.34 -20.92 22.61
CA GLY A 357 47.04 -20.34 23.78
C GLY A 357 48.52 -20.00 23.57
N ASN A 358 49.33 -20.06 24.65
CA ASN A 358 50.78 -19.80 24.63
C ASN A 358 51.53 -20.99 24.02
N THR A 359 51.80 -20.95 22.71
CA THR A 359 52.49 -22.04 22.01
C THR A 359 53.77 -21.58 21.32
N THR A 360 54.78 -22.45 21.31
CA THR A 360 56.03 -22.28 20.57
C THR A 360 55.83 -22.69 19.10
N VAL A 361 56.01 -21.75 18.18
CA VAL A 361 55.99 -22.04 16.73
C VAL A 361 57.36 -22.57 16.31
N ILE A 362 57.41 -23.83 15.85
CA ILE A 362 58.63 -24.45 15.32
C ILE A 362 58.62 -24.34 13.78
N PHE A 363 59.79 -24.04 13.21
CA PHE A 363 60.03 -23.98 11.77
C PHE A 363 60.99 -25.13 11.41
N ALA A 364 60.54 -26.12 10.64
CA ALA A 364 61.32 -27.33 10.37
C ALA A 364 62.60 -27.06 9.54
N ASP A 365 62.64 -25.99 8.75
CA ASP A 365 63.70 -25.73 7.76
C ASP A 365 64.16 -24.26 7.73
N PHE A 366 64.16 -23.58 8.88
CA PHE A 366 64.56 -22.16 8.95
C PHE A 366 66.09 -22.00 9.03
N SER A 367 66.65 -21.19 8.12
CA SER A 367 68.02 -20.68 8.20
C SER A 367 68.03 -19.17 8.02
N VAL A 368 68.83 -18.48 8.84
CA VAL A 368 68.98 -17.01 8.78
C VAL A 368 69.60 -16.57 7.45
N ASP A 369 70.43 -17.42 6.84
CA ASP A 369 71.14 -17.13 5.60
C ASP A 369 70.33 -17.44 4.34
N GLN A 370 69.16 -18.07 4.49
CA GLN A 370 68.31 -18.48 3.37
C GLN A 370 66.98 -17.70 3.34
N PRO A 371 66.46 -17.34 2.15
CA PRO A 371 65.14 -16.74 2.04
C PRO A 371 64.09 -17.75 2.51
N TYR A 372 63.18 -17.29 3.35
CA TYR A 372 62.13 -18.14 3.92
C TYR A 372 60.79 -17.41 3.82
N TYR A 373 59.74 -18.12 3.44
CA TYR A 373 58.37 -17.62 3.45
C TYR A 373 57.40 -18.72 3.86
N SER A 374 56.60 -18.48 4.88
CA SER A 374 55.54 -19.39 5.29
C SER A 374 54.31 -18.64 5.74
N VAL A 375 53.15 -19.27 5.56
CA VAL A 375 51.88 -18.80 6.10
C VAL A 375 51.31 -19.89 6.99
N LYS A 376 50.93 -19.56 8.22
CA LYS A 376 50.27 -20.46 9.17
C LYS A 376 48.91 -19.89 9.58
N LEU A 377 47.94 -20.75 9.90
CA LEU A 377 46.70 -20.34 10.55
C LEU A 377 46.89 -20.45 12.06
N ILE A 378 46.58 -19.38 12.79
CA ILE A 378 46.65 -19.33 14.25
C ILE A 378 45.24 -19.09 14.79
N SER A 379 44.84 -19.84 15.81
CA SER A 379 43.58 -19.63 16.54
C SER A 379 43.90 -19.16 17.95
N SER A 380 43.39 -18.00 18.38
CA SER A 380 43.60 -17.51 19.74
C SER A 380 42.45 -16.61 20.15
N LEU A 381 42.00 -16.71 21.40
CA LEU A 381 40.83 -15.96 21.92
C LEU A 381 39.60 -16.12 21.02
N ASP A 382 39.32 -17.34 20.57
CA ASP A 382 38.24 -17.69 19.62
C ASP A 382 38.29 -16.96 18.27
N CYS A 383 39.41 -16.29 17.97
CA CYS A 383 39.68 -15.57 16.73
C CYS A 383 40.66 -16.36 15.85
N LEU A 384 40.55 -16.19 14.53
CA LEU A 384 41.50 -16.76 13.58
C LEU A 384 42.41 -15.68 12.99
N PHE A 385 43.69 -16.02 12.80
CA PHE A 385 44.71 -15.12 12.26
C PHE A 385 45.56 -15.84 11.22
N TRP A 386 45.82 -15.19 10.09
CA TRP A 386 46.90 -15.61 9.20
C TRP A 386 48.22 -15.04 9.71
N MET A 387 49.18 -15.90 10.02
CA MET A 387 50.54 -15.51 10.37
C MET A 387 51.45 -15.68 9.16
N TYR A 388 51.95 -14.56 8.63
CA TYR A 388 52.90 -14.51 7.54
C TYR A 388 54.31 -14.32 8.09
N THR A 389 55.21 -15.25 7.80
CA THR A 389 56.61 -15.19 8.18
C THR A 389 57.47 -15.03 6.94
N LYS A 390 58.38 -14.05 6.94
CA LYS A 390 59.35 -13.84 5.86
C LYS A 390 60.75 -13.57 6.41
N ASN A 391 61.75 -14.34 5.94
CA ASN A 391 63.17 -14.02 6.10
C ASN A 391 63.72 -13.45 4.79
N ASP A 392 64.36 -12.29 4.86
CA ASP A 392 65.06 -11.66 3.73
C ASP A 392 66.53 -11.45 4.14
N PRO A 393 67.42 -12.44 3.86
CA PRO A 393 68.83 -12.37 4.23
C PRO A 393 69.54 -11.16 3.61
N THR A 394 69.17 -10.79 2.39
CA THR A 394 69.78 -9.65 1.67
C THR A 394 69.55 -8.31 2.37
N LYS A 395 68.48 -8.21 3.16
CA LYS A 395 68.13 -7.02 3.95
C LYS A 395 68.41 -7.20 5.44
N GLY A 396 68.90 -8.36 5.86
CA GLY A 396 69.07 -8.72 7.28
C GLY A 396 67.77 -8.59 8.09
N LYS A 397 66.61 -8.87 7.49
CA LYS A 397 65.30 -8.64 8.13
C LYS A 397 64.45 -9.91 8.17
N TYR A 398 64.07 -10.28 9.38
CA TYR A 398 62.99 -11.22 9.66
C TYR A 398 61.71 -10.44 9.99
N LYS A 399 60.59 -10.81 9.37
CA LYS A 399 59.30 -10.16 9.56
C LYS A 399 58.21 -11.18 9.84
N VAL A 400 57.38 -10.88 10.83
CA VAL A 400 56.14 -11.62 11.12
C VAL A 400 54.98 -10.64 11.08
N VAL A 401 53.92 -11.00 10.36
CA VAL A 401 52.69 -10.21 10.27
C VAL A 401 51.51 -11.11 10.60
N PHE A 402 50.64 -10.63 11.50
CA PHE A 402 49.38 -11.28 11.80
C PHE A 402 48.25 -10.51 11.14
N THR A 403 47.40 -11.22 10.41
CA THR A 403 46.19 -10.67 9.80
C THR A 403 44.99 -11.35 10.42
N TYR A 404 44.18 -10.59 11.17
CA TYR A 404 42.91 -11.07 11.72
C TYR A 404 41.94 -11.45 10.61
N ILE A 405 41.24 -12.56 10.82
CA ILE A 405 40.18 -13.06 9.95
C ILE A 405 38.84 -12.75 10.66
N PRO A 406 38.11 -11.71 10.21
CA PRO A 406 37.05 -11.09 11.00
C PRO A 406 35.71 -11.82 11.04
#